data_AF-A0A9D8M4C0-F1
#
_entry.id   AF-A0A9D8M4C0-F1
#
_cell.length_a   1.000
_cell.length_b   1.000
_cell.length_c   1.000
_cell.angle_alpha   90.00
_cell.angle_beta   90.00
_cell.angle_gamma   90.00
#
_symmetry.space_group_name_H-M   'P 1'
#
loop_
_entity.id
_entity.type
_entity.pdbx_description
1 polymer ?
#
loop_
_entity_poly.entity_id
_entity_poly.type
_entity_poly.pdbx_seq_one_letter_code
_entity_poly.pdbx_strand_id
1 'polypeptide(L)'
;RSRVGLPWESLLGFVRLVTNPRVFPRPESIGDAWAQVDAWLTAPLAWVPTATDQHHQVLARLLPVATKAALVPDAHLAAIAIEHGIELASSDGDFARFPGLRWINPLAERW
;
A
#
# COMPACT_ATOMS: atom_id res chain seq x y z
N ARG A 1 -7.56 16.21 -12.24
CA ARG A 1 -7.88 15.09 -11.33
C ARG A 1 -6.63 14.23 -11.20
N SER A 2 -6.20 13.91 -9.99
CA SER A 2 -5.00 13.07 -9.75
C SER A 2 -5.36 11.59 -9.83
N ARG A 3 -4.45 10.74 -10.34
CA ARG A 3 -4.62 9.27 -10.37
C ARG A 3 -4.36 8.68 -8.97
N VAL A 4 -4.97 7.54 -8.67
CA VAL A 4 -4.79 6.81 -7.40
C VAL A 4 -4.16 5.46 -7.68
N GLY A 5 -2.99 5.21 -7.09
CA GLY A 5 -2.30 3.93 -7.19
C GLY A 5 -2.82 2.93 -6.16
N LEU A 6 -3.16 1.72 -6.60
CA LEU A 6 -3.64 0.61 -5.77
C LEU A 6 -2.72 -0.60 -5.98
N PRO A 7 -1.57 -0.67 -5.27
CA PRO A 7 -0.63 -1.79 -5.40
C PRO A 7 -1.26 -3.10 -4.96
N TRP A 8 -0.85 -4.23 -5.56
CA TRP A 8 -1.38 -5.56 -5.23
C TRP A 8 -1.19 -5.91 -3.77
N GLU A 9 -0.13 -5.44 -3.13
CA GLU A 9 0.15 -5.64 -1.72
C GLU A 9 -0.96 -5.07 -0.83
N SER A 10 -1.47 -3.88 -1.17
CA SER A 10 -2.59 -3.26 -0.46
C SER A 10 -3.92 -3.94 -0.79
N LEU A 11 -4.16 -4.28 -2.07
CA LEU A 11 -5.39 -4.95 -2.51
C LEU A 11 -5.52 -6.35 -1.89
N LEU A 12 -4.47 -7.16 -1.94
CA LEU A 12 -4.44 -8.48 -1.33
C LEU A 12 -4.39 -8.38 0.20
N GLY A 13 -3.75 -7.35 0.75
CA GLY A 13 -3.80 -7.03 2.17
C GLY A 13 -5.23 -6.78 2.65
N PHE A 14 -6.01 -5.99 1.90
CA PHE A 14 -7.43 -5.75 2.14
C PHE A 14 -8.21 -7.06 2.13
N VAL A 15 -8.16 -7.84 1.03
CA VAL A 15 -8.88 -9.12 0.91
C VAL A 15 -8.54 -10.06 2.06
N ARG A 16 -7.24 -10.23 2.38
CA ARG A 16 -6.76 -11.07 3.48
C ARG A 16 -7.23 -10.59 4.85
N LEU A 17 -7.41 -9.29 5.06
CA LEU A 17 -7.89 -8.75 6.34
C LEU A 17 -9.39 -8.93 6.50
N VAL A 18 -10.18 -8.46 5.54
CA VAL A 18 -11.66 -8.44 5.66
C VAL A 18 -12.30 -9.82 5.65
N THR A 19 -11.61 -10.81 5.09
CA THR A 19 -12.05 -12.21 5.08
C THR A 19 -11.57 -13.02 6.30
N ASN A 20 -10.78 -12.43 7.19
CA ASN A 20 -10.16 -13.16 8.30
C ASN A 20 -11.05 -13.17 9.56
N PRO A 21 -11.56 -14.34 10.00
CA PRO A 21 -12.42 -14.44 11.19
C PRO A 21 -11.71 -14.11 12.51
N ARG A 22 -10.36 -14.09 12.52
CA ARG A 22 -9.60 -13.65 13.71
C ARG A 22 -9.52 -12.13 13.84
N VAL A 23 -9.79 -11.40 12.76
CA VAL A 23 -9.74 -9.93 12.73
C VAL A 23 -11.16 -9.35 12.82
N PHE A 24 -12.11 -9.92 12.08
CA PHE A 24 -13.50 -9.46 12.04
C PHE A 24 -14.46 -10.50 12.62
N PRO A 25 -15.37 -10.11 13.54
CA PRO A 25 -16.38 -11.02 14.10
C PRO A 25 -17.35 -11.58 13.05
N ARG A 26 -17.55 -10.84 11.96
CA ARG A 26 -18.34 -11.22 10.78
C ARG A 26 -17.48 -10.92 9.54
N PRO A 27 -16.58 -11.82 9.14
CA PRO A 27 -15.73 -11.59 7.98
C PRO A 27 -16.57 -11.60 6.69
N GLU A 28 -16.13 -10.82 5.71
CA GLU A 28 -16.69 -10.87 4.36
C GLU A 28 -16.33 -12.18 3.67
N SER A 29 -17.11 -12.57 2.65
CA SER A 29 -16.70 -13.65 1.77
C SER A 29 -15.54 -13.18 0.88
N ILE A 30 -14.71 -14.13 0.42
CA ILE A 30 -13.64 -13.80 -0.55
C ILE A 30 -14.24 -13.21 -1.83
N GLY A 31 -15.41 -13.69 -2.27
CA GLY A 31 -16.10 -13.20 -3.45
C GLY A 31 -16.52 -11.75 -3.32
N ASP A 32 -17.13 -11.37 -2.19
CA ASP A 32 -17.57 -9.99 -1.93
C ASP A 32 -16.38 -9.04 -1.77
N ALA A 33 -15.33 -9.48 -1.08
CA ALA A 33 -14.09 -8.72 -0.97
C ALA A 33 -13.43 -8.51 -2.34
N TRP A 34 -13.44 -9.53 -3.21
CA TRP A 34 -12.89 -9.41 -4.56
C TRP A 34 -13.74 -8.51 -5.46
N ALA A 35 -15.07 -8.59 -5.37
CA ALA A 35 -15.96 -7.69 -6.11
C ALA A 35 -15.69 -6.22 -5.76
N GLN A 36 -15.32 -5.92 -4.51
CA GLN A 36 -14.90 -4.58 -4.11
C GLN A 36 -13.56 -4.15 -4.74
N VAL A 37 -12.59 -5.07 -4.84
CA VAL A 37 -11.31 -4.84 -5.54
C VAL A 37 -11.56 -4.55 -7.03
N ASP A 38 -12.40 -5.35 -7.69
CA ASP A 38 -12.78 -5.14 -9.10
C ASP A 38 -13.43 -3.77 -9.31
N ALA A 39 -14.31 -3.35 -8.39
CA ALA A 39 -14.94 -2.03 -8.44
C ALA A 39 -13.91 -0.88 -8.33
N TRP A 40 -12.91 -1.00 -7.44
CA TRP A 40 -11.83 0.00 -7.35
C TRP A 40 -10.95 0.03 -8.59
N LEU A 41 -10.55 -1.12 -9.12
CA LEU A 41 -9.71 -1.21 -10.31
C LEU A 41 -10.42 -0.71 -11.58
N THR A 42 -11.75 -0.78 -11.62
CA THR A 42 -12.56 -0.25 -12.74
C THR A 42 -12.74 1.28 -12.67
N ALA A 43 -12.41 1.93 -11.55
CA ALA A 43 -12.55 3.38 -11.43
C ALA A 43 -11.61 4.12 -12.42
N PRO A 44 -12.07 5.17 -13.12
CA PRO A 44 -11.31 5.81 -14.21
C PRO A 44 -9.92 6.37 -13.85
N LEU A 45 -9.68 6.63 -12.57
CA LEU A 45 -8.41 7.19 -12.06
C LEU A 45 -7.54 6.16 -11.35
N ALA A 46 -8.02 4.93 -11.18
CA ALA A 46 -7.29 3.86 -10.54
C ALA A 46 -6.24 3.29 -11.49
N TRP A 47 -5.14 2.81 -10.90
CA TRP A 47 -4.13 2.03 -11.59
C TRP A 47 -3.32 1.22 -10.58
N VAL A 48 -2.67 0.16 -11.05
CA VAL A 48 -1.84 -0.70 -10.21
C VAL A 48 -0.37 -0.33 -10.43
N PRO A 49 0.28 0.37 -9.48
CA PRO A 49 1.73 0.53 -9.52
C PRO A 49 2.41 -0.81 -9.24
N THR A 50 3.39 -1.15 -10.07
CA THR A 50 4.25 -2.32 -9.90
C THR A 50 5.69 -1.89 -9.71
N ALA A 51 6.51 -2.77 -9.12
CA ALA A 51 7.95 -2.63 -9.11
C ALA A 51 8.49 -2.41 -10.55
N THR A 52 9.45 -1.51 -10.67
CA THR A 52 10.18 -1.19 -11.90
C THR A 52 11.51 -1.94 -11.96
N ASP A 53 12.26 -1.79 -13.04
CA ASP A 53 13.61 -2.36 -13.16
C ASP A 53 14.60 -1.83 -12.11
N GLN A 54 14.29 -0.69 -11.47
CA GLN A 54 15.11 -0.09 -10.41
C GLN A 54 14.84 -0.69 -9.02
N HIS A 55 13.82 -1.55 -8.90
CA HIS A 55 13.27 -1.96 -7.61
C HIS A 55 14.29 -2.63 -6.69
N HIS A 56 15.12 -3.52 -7.22
CA HIS A 56 16.20 -4.16 -6.46
C HIS A 56 17.10 -3.12 -5.78
N GLN A 57 17.48 -2.06 -6.50
CA GLN A 57 18.38 -1.03 -5.97
C GLN A 57 17.67 -0.10 -4.98
N VAL A 58 16.41 0.26 -5.25
CA VAL A 58 15.63 1.12 -4.35
C VAL A 58 15.33 0.40 -3.04
N LEU A 59 14.79 -0.83 -3.12
CA LEU A 59 14.46 -1.63 -1.95
C LEU A 59 15.69 -1.95 -1.09
N ALA A 60 16.84 -2.29 -1.70
CA ALA A 60 18.08 -2.53 -0.97
C ALA A 60 18.53 -1.32 -0.13
N ARG A 61 18.23 -0.09 -0.56
CA ARG A 61 18.51 1.13 0.23
C ARG A 61 17.55 1.34 1.39
N LEU A 62 16.31 0.85 1.28
CA LEU A 62 15.28 1.01 2.31
C LEU A 62 15.31 -0.10 3.37
N LEU A 63 15.71 -1.32 3.01
CA LEU A 63 15.73 -2.47 3.94
C LEU A 63 16.55 -2.23 5.23
N PRO A 64 17.71 -1.55 5.23
CA PRO A 64 18.43 -1.23 6.47
C PRO A 64 17.64 -0.35 7.45
N VAL A 65 16.66 0.40 6.96
CA VAL A 65 15.76 1.24 7.77
C VAL A 65 14.61 0.41 8.38
N ALA A 66 14.25 -0.70 7.74
CA ALA A 66 13.28 -1.67 8.24
C ALA A 66 13.88 -2.49 9.39
N THR A 67 13.94 -1.88 10.58
CA THR A 67 14.54 -2.48 11.80
C THR A 67 13.85 -3.75 12.32
N LYS A 68 12.71 -4.14 11.74
CA LYS A 68 11.92 -5.32 12.12
C LYS A 68 11.39 -6.01 10.88
N ALA A 69 11.25 -7.34 10.94
CA ALA A 69 10.68 -8.13 9.84
C ALA A 69 9.28 -7.66 9.41
N ALA A 70 8.48 -7.15 10.36
CA ALA A 70 7.14 -6.61 10.08
C ALA A 70 7.15 -5.38 9.16
N LEU A 71 8.28 -4.66 9.05
CA LEU A 71 8.42 -3.46 8.21
C LEU A 71 8.89 -3.77 6.78
N VAL A 72 9.21 -5.03 6.46
CA VAL A 72 9.66 -5.41 5.11
C VAL A 72 8.58 -5.13 4.05
N PRO A 73 7.28 -5.45 4.27
CA PRO A 73 6.23 -5.06 3.33
C PRO A 73 6.10 -3.54 3.17
N ASP A 74 6.31 -2.76 4.24
CA ASP A 74 6.24 -1.29 4.16
C ASP A 74 7.42 -0.71 3.38
N ALA A 75 8.62 -1.27 3.55
CA ALA A 75 9.79 -0.90 2.75
C ALA A 75 9.56 -1.19 1.26
N HIS A 76 8.86 -2.28 0.94
CA HIS A 76 8.48 -2.62 -0.43
C HIS A 76 7.46 -1.63 -1.01
N LEU A 77 6.40 -1.29 -0.28
CA LEU A 77 5.44 -0.25 -0.67
C LEU A 77 6.11 1.13 -0.84
N ALA A 78 7.03 1.48 0.06
CA ALA A 78 7.80 2.71 -0.01
C ALA A 78 8.70 2.75 -1.27
N ALA A 79 9.34 1.62 -1.61
CA ALA A 79 10.15 1.51 -2.83
C ALA A 79 9.31 1.75 -4.08
N ILE A 80 8.14 1.09 -4.19
CA ILE A 80 7.21 1.31 -5.31
C ILE A 80 6.81 2.79 -5.41
N ALA A 81 6.45 3.44 -4.29
CA ALA A 81 6.08 4.86 -4.30
C ALA A 81 7.25 5.76 -4.77
N ILE A 82 8.47 5.50 -4.31
CA ILE A 82 9.68 6.24 -4.70
C ILE A 82 9.98 6.06 -6.19
N GLU A 83 9.89 4.84 -6.72
CA GLU A 83 10.15 4.52 -8.13
C GLU A 83 9.22 5.27 -9.08
N HIS A 84 7.95 5.37 -8.72
CA HIS A 84 6.95 6.10 -9.51
C HIS A 84 6.94 7.61 -9.21
N GLY A 85 7.74 8.08 -8.26
CA GLY A 85 7.78 9.49 -7.85
C GLY A 85 6.46 9.98 -7.23
N ILE A 86 5.64 9.07 -6.69
CA ILE A 86 4.32 9.37 -6.14
C ILE A 86 4.35 9.49 -4.61
N GLU A 87 3.28 10.00 -4.04
CA GLU A 87 3.09 10.11 -2.60
C GLU A 87 2.32 8.90 -2.07
N LEU A 88 2.77 8.33 -0.96
CA LEU A 88 2.13 7.21 -0.30
C LEU A 88 1.13 7.73 0.73
N ALA A 89 -0.13 7.30 0.61
CA ALA A 89 -1.18 7.63 1.57
C ALA A 89 -1.34 6.48 2.58
N SER A 90 -1.08 6.74 3.86
CA SER A 90 -1.27 5.77 4.94
C SER A 90 -1.44 6.46 6.29
N SER A 91 -2.24 5.90 7.19
CA SER A 91 -2.31 6.38 8.58
C SER A 91 -1.17 5.87 9.45
N ASP A 92 -0.33 4.96 8.94
CA ASP A 92 0.79 4.39 9.67
C ASP A 92 2.00 5.33 9.67
N GLY A 93 2.42 5.76 10.86
CA GLY A 93 3.56 6.67 11.04
C GLY A 93 4.92 6.02 10.77
N ASP A 94 5.02 4.70 10.68
CA ASP A 94 6.31 4.04 10.40
C ASP A 94 6.84 4.36 8.99
N PHE A 95 5.99 4.81 8.05
CA PHE A 95 6.42 5.28 6.73
C PHE A 95 7.34 6.51 6.78
N ALA A 96 7.24 7.35 7.83
CA ALA A 96 8.10 8.53 8.00
C ALA A 96 9.60 8.18 8.14
N ARG A 97 9.92 6.90 8.38
CA ARG A 97 11.30 6.42 8.51
C ARG A 97 12.01 6.30 7.16
N PHE A 98 11.30 6.03 6.07
CA PHE A 98 11.91 5.68 4.79
C PHE A 98 12.43 6.91 4.05
N PRO A 99 13.76 7.03 3.84
CA PRO A 99 14.35 8.21 3.21
C PRO A 99 13.93 8.33 1.75
N GLY A 100 13.55 9.56 1.34
CA GLY A 100 13.11 9.86 -0.02
C GLY A 100 11.64 9.53 -0.31
N LEU A 101 10.92 8.91 0.63
CA LEU A 101 9.48 8.69 0.51
C LEU A 101 8.72 9.98 0.82
N ARG A 102 7.76 10.35 -0.05
CA ARG A 102 6.71 11.31 0.29
C ARG A 102 5.53 10.54 0.86
N TRP A 103 5.08 10.93 2.05
CA TRP A 103 4.02 10.25 2.79
C TRP A 103 3.02 11.26 3.36
N ILE A 104 1.73 10.94 3.25
CA ILE A 104 0.65 11.68 3.89
C ILE A 104 -0.24 10.74 4.70
N ASN A 105 -0.78 11.26 5.80
CA ASN A 105 -1.88 10.63 6.50
C ASN A 105 -3.20 11.30 6.08
N PRO A 106 -4.01 10.65 5.21
CA PRO A 106 -5.26 11.25 4.72
C PRO A 106 -6.34 11.40 5.81
N LEU A 107 -6.13 10.80 6.98
CA LEU A 107 -7.04 10.91 8.14
C LEU A 107 -6.60 11.97 9.15
N ALA A 108 -5.41 12.57 8.98
CA ALA A 108 -4.91 13.61 9.88
C ALA A 108 -5.48 15.00 9.58
N GLU A 109 -5.97 15.23 8.35
CA GLU A 109 -6.65 16.47 7.99
C GLU A 109 -8.07 16.48 8.57
N ARG A 110 -8.37 17.51 9.38
CA ARG A 110 -9.75 17.86 9.72
C ARG A 110 -10.35 18.52 8.49
N TRP A 111 -11.31 17.86 7.85
CA TRP A 111 -12.16 18.42 6.80
C TRP A 111 -13.06 19.53 7.35
#